data_AF-A0A427BG46-F1
#
_entry.id   AF-A0A427BG46-F1
#
_cell.length_a   1.000
_cell.length_b   1.000
_cell.length_c   1.000
_cell.angle_alpha   90.00
_cell.angle_beta   90.00
_cell.angle_gamma   90.00
#
_symmetry.space_group_name_H-M   'P 1'
#
loop_
_entity.id
_entity.type
_entity.pdbx_description
1 polymer ?
#
loop_
_entity_poly.entity_id
_entity_poly.type
_entity_poly.pdbx_seq_one_letter_code
_entity_poly.pdbx_strand_id
1 'polypeptide(L)'
;MEYNKLEYYLSQPRLNRFLIASGNSKTKAQKLYRANLRVAQSFYPILNLFEIFLRNTCNYQVSSHFANPNWIITEKNGFMNHNSLTASRFFLKNSIINAEKSIKRKGGLITAGKIVAEQSFGFWTSLFDTHHYRLIGGVVIHCFKHKPTGINRSILNQKLNRIREFRNRVYHNEPICFRGNLIDFTYAEDIKDEIYELLSWIDADLANYVEYFDAIENKINIAKNL
;
A
#
# COMPACT_ATOMS: atom_id res chain seq x y z
N MET A 1 -24.91 21.51 0.41
CA MET A 1 -23.81 22.49 0.32
C MET A 1 -23.62 22.87 -1.15
N GLU A 2 -23.64 24.15 -1.45
CA GLU A 2 -23.36 24.71 -2.78
C GLU A 2 -21.99 24.29 -3.33
N TYR A 3 -21.86 24.14 -4.65
CA TYR A 3 -20.61 23.70 -5.29
C TYR A 3 -19.46 24.66 -5.06
N ASN A 4 -19.68 25.97 -5.24
CA ASN A 4 -18.61 26.95 -5.06
C ASN A 4 -18.10 26.94 -3.60
N LYS A 5 -18.98 26.69 -2.63
CA LYS A 5 -18.59 26.52 -1.22
C LYS A 5 -17.80 25.24 -1.01
N LEU A 6 -18.19 24.12 -1.62
CA LEU A 6 -17.41 22.88 -1.59
C LEU A 6 -16.02 23.06 -2.19
N GLU A 7 -15.95 23.71 -3.36
CA GLU A 7 -14.70 23.96 -4.09
C GLU A 7 -13.75 24.85 -3.33
N TYR A 8 -14.25 25.86 -2.61
CA TYR A 8 -13.44 26.69 -1.72
C TYR A 8 -12.68 25.84 -0.68
N TYR A 9 -13.34 24.85 -0.07
CA TYR A 9 -12.70 24.00 0.96
C TYR A 9 -11.87 22.85 0.39
N LEU A 10 -12.21 22.32 -0.79
CA LEU A 10 -11.47 21.21 -1.40
C LEU A 10 -10.33 21.66 -2.33
N SER A 11 -10.42 22.89 -2.84
CA SER A 11 -9.69 23.46 -3.97
C SER A 11 -10.20 23.02 -5.35
N GLN A 12 -10.12 23.97 -6.30
CA GLN A 12 -10.45 23.73 -7.70
C GLN A 12 -9.62 22.57 -8.29
N PRO A 13 -8.28 22.45 -8.09
CA PRO A 13 -7.52 21.31 -8.60
C PRO A 13 -8.07 19.94 -8.19
N ARG A 14 -8.61 19.80 -6.97
CA ARG A 14 -9.21 18.54 -6.51
C ARG A 14 -10.52 18.22 -7.19
N LEU A 15 -11.37 19.22 -7.44
CA LEU A 15 -12.69 19.02 -8.05
C LEU A 15 -12.69 19.07 -9.58
N ASN A 16 -11.70 19.72 -10.20
CA ASN A 16 -11.68 19.97 -11.64
C ASN A 16 -11.83 18.70 -12.46
N ARG A 17 -11.16 17.61 -12.06
CA ARG A 17 -11.26 16.32 -12.77
C ARG A 17 -12.68 15.73 -12.70
N PHE A 18 -13.35 15.86 -11.55
CA PHE A 18 -14.75 15.45 -11.40
C PHE A 18 -15.69 16.31 -12.23
N LEU A 19 -15.42 17.61 -12.33
CA LEU A 19 -16.19 18.55 -13.13
C LEU A 19 -16.09 18.24 -14.62
N ILE A 20 -14.87 18.05 -15.14
CA ILE A 20 -14.61 17.68 -16.54
C ILE A 20 -15.30 16.35 -16.88
N ALA A 21 -15.09 15.31 -16.08
CA ALA A 21 -15.68 13.99 -16.31
C ALA A 21 -17.22 14.00 -16.23
N SER A 22 -17.79 14.99 -15.55
CA SER A 22 -19.24 15.18 -15.40
C SER A 22 -19.85 16.12 -16.44
N GLY A 23 -19.12 16.46 -17.51
CA GLY A 23 -19.59 17.38 -18.55
C GLY A 23 -19.86 18.80 -18.02
N ASN A 24 -19.02 19.26 -17.08
CA ASN A 24 -19.16 20.54 -16.38
C ASN A 24 -20.43 20.70 -15.51
N SER A 25 -21.15 19.61 -15.23
CA SER A 25 -22.27 19.64 -14.29
C SER A 25 -21.76 19.60 -12.84
N LYS A 26 -21.89 20.74 -12.14
CA LYS A 26 -21.53 20.88 -10.72
C LYS A 26 -22.22 19.85 -9.83
N THR A 27 -23.51 19.57 -10.05
CA THR A 27 -24.27 18.58 -9.28
C THR A 27 -23.74 17.16 -9.48
N LYS A 28 -23.46 16.76 -10.72
CA LYS A 28 -22.90 15.44 -11.03
C LYS A 28 -21.47 15.30 -10.48
N ALA A 29 -20.65 16.34 -10.61
CA ALA A 29 -19.30 16.38 -10.05
C ALA A 29 -19.28 16.15 -8.53
N GLN A 30 -20.20 16.79 -7.80
CA GLN A 30 -20.36 16.53 -6.35
C GLN A 30 -20.78 15.10 -6.04
N LYS A 31 -21.73 14.54 -6.81
CA LYS A 31 -22.19 13.15 -6.62
C LYS A 31 -21.03 12.18 -6.86
N LEU A 32 -20.28 12.35 -7.94
CA LEU A 32 -19.12 11.54 -8.28
C LEU A 32 -18.00 11.66 -7.23
N TYR A 33 -17.72 12.87 -6.75
CA TYR A 33 -16.75 13.08 -5.67
C TYR A 33 -17.12 12.30 -4.40
N ARG A 34 -18.40 12.34 -3.98
CA ARG A 34 -18.89 11.55 -2.84
C ARG A 34 -18.80 10.05 -3.10
N ALA A 35 -19.08 9.61 -4.33
CA ALA A 35 -18.98 8.21 -4.71
C ALA A 35 -17.53 7.71 -4.63
N ASN A 36 -16.58 8.48 -5.17
CA ASN A 36 -15.16 8.22 -5.06
C ASN A 36 -14.71 8.08 -3.60
N LEU A 37 -15.15 8.99 -2.72
CA LEU A 37 -14.82 8.91 -1.28
C LEU A 37 -15.38 7.63 -0.64
N ARG A 38 -16.60 7.22 -0.97
CA ARG A 38 -17.21 5.98 -0.44
C ARG A 38 -16.47 4.73 -0.92
N VAL A 39 -16.05 4.71 -2.18
CA VAL A 39 -15.23 3.61 -2.70
C VAL A 39 -13.87 3.62 -2.01
N ALA A 40 -13.18 4.76 -1.93
CA ALA A 40 -11.88 4.88 -1.25
C ALA A 40 -11.96 4.45 0.22
N GLN A 41 -13.04 4.80 0.93
CA GLN A 41 -13.30 4.36 2.30
C GLN A 41 -13.39 2.83 2.41
N SER A 42 -14.05 2.16 1.46
CA SER A 42 -14.21 0.69 1.48
C SER A 42 -12.90 -0.08 1.31
N PHE A 43 -11.85 0.55 0.74
CA PHE A 43 -10.52 -0.06 0.65
C PHE A 43 -9.73 -0.03 1.96
N TYR A 44 -10.08 0.85 2.91
CA TYR A 44 -9.25 1.07 4.10
C TYR A 44 -9.03 -0.20 4.93
N PRO A 45 -10.07 -1.00 5.28
CA PRO A 45 -9.86 -2.22 6.08
C PRO A 45 -8.97 -3.23 5.35
N ILE A 46 -9.23 -3.45 4.05
CA ILE A 46 -8.51 -4.41 3.22
C ILE A 46 -7.04 -4.04 3.08
N LEU A 47 -6.75 -2.78 2.74
CA LEU A 47 -5.37 -2.28 2.61
C LEU A 47 -4.61 -2.36 3.93
N ASN A 48 -5.26 -2.01 5.05
CA ASN A 48 -4.65 -2.06 6.37
C ASN A 48 -4.31 -3.50 6.80
N LEU A 49 -5.23 -4.44 6.60
CA LEU A 49 -4.99 -5.86 6.88
C LEU A 49 -3.87 -6.41 6.00
N PHE A 50 -3.91 -6.15 4.69
CA PHE A 50 -2.87 -6.58 3.76
C PHE A 50 -1.49 -6.05 4.16
N GLU A 51 -1.37 -4.78 4.52
CA GLU A 51 -0.12 -4.18 4.98
C GLU A 51 0.42 -4.86 6.25
N ILE A 52 -0.44 -5.14 7.22
CA ILE A 52 -0.06 -5.84 8.46
C ILE A 52 0.39 -7.27 8.19
N PHE A 53 -0.35 -8.01 7.36
CA PHE A 53 -0.04 -9.41 7.02
C PHE A 53 1.28 -9.50 6.25
N LEU A 54 1.46 -8.66 5.23
CA LEU A 54 2.71 -8.61 4.48
C LEU A 54 3.89 -8.24 5.38
N ARG A 55 3.73 -7.19 6.21
CA ARG A 55 4.76 -6.78 7.18
C ARG A 55 5.20 -7.94 8.05
N ASN A 56 4.24 -8.61 8.70
CA ASN A 56 4.54 -9.64 9.68
C ASN A 56 5.19 -10.86 8.99
N THR A 57 4.71 -11.22 7.80
CA THR A 57 5.26 -12.32 7.01
C THR A 57 6.69 -12.02 6.54
N CYS A 58 6.93 -10.82 6.00
CA CYS A 58 8.28 -10.38 5.62
C CYS A 58 9.22 -10.34 6.82
N ASN A 59 8.77 -9.79 7.95
CA ASN A 59 9.57 -9.74 9.17
C ASN A 59 9.96 -11.15 9.65
N TYR A 60 9.04 -12.10 9.60
CA TYR A 60 9.31 -13.50 9.93
C TYR A 60 10.37 -14.10 9.01
N GLN A 61 10.18 -14.00 7.68
CA GLN A 61 11.12 -14.57 6.71
C GLN A 61 12.54 -13.99 6.84
N VAL A 62 12.66 -12.67 6.99
CA VAL A 62 13.96 -12.00 7.13
C VAL A 62 14.60 -12.29 8.48
N SER A 63 13.81 -12.33 9.57
CA SER A 63 14.31 -12.72 10.89
C SER A 63 14.88 -14.14 10.89
N SER A 64 14.18 -15.08 10.24
CA SER A 64 14.67 -16.47 10.11
C SER A 64 15.91 -16.56 9.23
N HIS A 65 15.98 -15.78 8.14
CA HIS A 65 17.17 -15.72 7.28
C HIS A 65 18.44 -15.37 8.04
N PHE A 66 18.37 -14.35 8.91
CA PHE A 66 19.50 -13.88 9.71
C PHE A 66 19.65 -14.62 11.05
N ALA A 67 18.77 -15.58 11.35
CA ALA A 67 18.65 -16.22 12.66
C ALA A 67 18.63 -15.20 13.83
N ASN A 68 17.97 -14.05 13.63
CA ASN A 68 18.02 -12.93 14.55
C ASN A 68 16.65 -12.22 14.66
N PRO A 69 15.94 -12.32 15.80
CA PRO A 69 14.66 -11.64 16.00
C PRO A 69 14.78 -10.11 16.03
N ASN A 70 15.99 -9.58 16.24
CA ASN A 70 16.30 -8.15 16.22
C ASN A 70 16.99 -7.70 14.92
N TRP A 71 16.91 -8.49 13.84
CA TRP A 71 17.59 -8.22 12.56
C TRP A 71 17.37 -6.78 12.08
N ILE A 72 16.17 -6.21 12.24
CA ILE A 72 15.82 -4.89 11.71
C ILE A 72 16.66 -3.77 12.34
N ILE A 73 17.16 -3.97 13.56
CA ILE A 73 18.04 -3.05 14.26
C ILE A 73 19.50 -3.31 13.86
N THR A 74 19.92 -4.58 13.78
CA THR A 74 21.32 -4.94 13.49
C THR A 74 21.67 -4.70 12.02
N GLU A 75 20.78 -5.09 11.10
CA GLU A 75 20.98 -5.01 9.66
C GLU A 75 20.95 -3.58 9.11
N LYS A 76 20.54 -2.60 9.93
CA LYS A 76 20.78 -1.16 9.68
C LYS A 76 22.25 -0.88 9.37
N ASN A 77 23.17 -1.59 10.02
CA ASN A 77 24.61 -1.52 9.78
C ASN A 77 25.14 -2.68 8.90
N GLY A 78 24.31 -3.71 8.67
CA GLY A 78 24.58 -4.84 7.79
C GLY A 78 24.15 -4.54 6.35
N PHE A 79 23.26 -5.37 5.78
CA PHE A 79 22.92 -5.26 4.36
C PHE A 79 22.34 -3.89 3.96
N MET A 80 21.63 -3.20 4.87
CA MET A 80 21.03 -1.89 4.60
C MET A 80 22.07 -0.77 4.45
N ASN A 81 23.32 -1.02 4.84
CA ASN A 81 24.44 -0.10 4.69
C ASN A 81 25.37 -0.45 3.52
N HIS A 82 25.01 -1.45 2.70
CA HIS A 82 25.85 -1.88 1.58
C HIS A 82 26.00 -0.79 0.51
N ASN A 83 27.21 -0.57 -0.01
CA ASN A 83 27.53 0.53 -0.94
C ASN A 83 26.69 0.54 -2.23
N SER A 84 26.22 -0.62 -2.68
CA SER A 84 25.33 -0.74 -3.86
C SER A 84 23.98 -0.03 -3.66
N LEU A 85 23.62 0.34 -2.43
CA LEU A 85 22.38 1.04 -2.08
C LEU A 85 22.49 2.57 -2.20
N THR A 86 23.64 3.10 -2.62
CA THR A 86 23.85 4.55 -2.82
C THR A 86 22.78 5.17 -3.73
N ALA A 87 22.40 4.50 -4.83
CA ALA A 87 21.37 4.97 -5.75
C ALA A 87 19.98 5.09 -5.08
N SER A 88 19.65 4.16 -4.17
CA SER A 88 18.43 4.21 -3.35
C SER A 88 18.54 5.15 -2.15
N ARG A 89 19.69 5.84 -2.00
CA ARG A 89 20.03 6.69 -0.85
C ARG A 89 19.85 5.95 0.48
N PHE A 90 20.20 4.67 0.53
CA PHE A 90 20.07 3.82 1.73
C PHE A 90 18.65 3.88 2.35
N PHE A 91 17.61 3.82 1.51
CA PHE A 91 16.21 4.02 1.93
C PHE A 91 15.82 3.22 3.18
N LEU A 92 16.08 1.90 3.22
CA LEU A 92 15.73 1.07 4.38
C LEU A 92 16.46 1.52 5.65
N LYS A 93 17.77 1.75 5.58
CA LYS A 93 18.57 2.26 6.71
C LYS A 93 18.00 3.58 7.25
N ASN A 94 17.68 4.50 6.35
CA ASN A 94 17.13 5.81 6.73
C ASN A 94 15.72 5.69 7.34
N SER A 95 14.90 4.75 6.87
CA SER A 95 13.61 4.44 7.49
C SER A 95 13.76 3.92 8.93
N ILE A 96 14.77 3.09 9.21
CA ILE A 96 15.07 2.66 10.59
C ILE A 96 15.52 3.84 11.45
N ILE A 97 16.45 4.68 10.97
CA ILE A 97 16.94 5.85 11.70
C ILE A 97 15.79 6.81 12.04
N ASN A 98 14.87 7.04 11.08
CA ASN A 98 13.71 7.90 11.29
C ASN A 98 12.74 7.31 12.32
N ALA A 99 12.52 5.99 12.30
CA ALA A 99 11.72 5.31 13.31
C ALA A 99 12.34 5.42 14.71
N GLU A 100 13.65 5.19 14.85
CA GLU A 100 14.38 5.37 16.11
C GLU A 100 14.22 6.79 16.67
N LYS A 101 14.36 7.81 15.82
CA LYS A 101 14.15 9.21 16.20
C LYS A 101 12.71 9.49 16.63
N SER A 102 11.72 8.98 15.88
CA SER A 102 10.29 9.12 16.20
C SER A 102 9.95 8.51 17.56
N ILE A 103 10.42 7.30 17.82
CA ILE A 103 10.19 6.57 19.07
C ILE A 103 10.83 7.30 20.25
N LYS A 104 12.10 7.72 20.12
CA LYS A 104 12.81 8.49 21.16
C LYS A 104 12.11 9.81 21.47
N ARG A 105 11.66 10.54 20.45
CA ARG A 105 10.91 11.80 20.63
C ARG A 105 9.61 11.60 21.43
N LYS A 106 8.97 10.44 21.32
CA LYS A 106 7.78 10.05 22.09
C LYS A 106 8.12 9.47 23.48
N GLY A 107 9.38 9.49 23.91
CA GLY A 107 9.83 8.92 25.19
C GLY A 107 9.87 7.38 25.22
N GLY A 108 9.76 6.73 24.06
CA GLY A 108 9.73 5.27 23.97
C GLY A 108 11.12 4.62 23.97
N LEU A 109 11.22 3.44 24.58
CA LEU A 109 12.36 2.54 24.38
C LEU A 109 12.35 1.97 22.95
N ILE A 110 13.51 1.88 22.31
CA ILE A 110 13.68 1.25 20.99
C ILE A 110 13.68 -0.26 21.16
N THR A 111 12.76 -0.93 20.48
CA THR A 111 12.68 -2.39 20.39
C THR A 111 12.42 -2.78 18.94
N ALA A 112 12.81 -4.01 18.54
CA ALA A 112 12.58 -4.47 17.17
C ALA A 112 11.09 -4.41 16.80
N GLY A 113 10.20 -4.83 17.70
CA GLY A 113 8.74 -4.74 17.49
C GLY A 113 8.24 -3.31 17.25
N LYS A 114 8.75 -2.31 17.99
CA LYS A 114 8.39 -0.91 17.74
C LYS A 114 8.94 -0.39 16.43
N ILE A 115 10.15 -0.77 16.06
CA ILE A 115 10.75 -0.39 14.77
C ILE A 115 9.94 -0.99 13.61
N VAL A 116 9.58 -2.28 13.69
CA VAL A 116 8.70 -2.96 12.72
C VAL A 116 7.35 -2.25 12.61
N ALA A 117 6.75 -1.87 13.74
CA ALA A 117 5.45 -1.20 13.77
C ALA A 117 5.47 0.23 13.19
N GLU A 118 6.59 0.95 13.31
CA GLU A 118 6.75 2.32 12.77
C GLU A 118 7.10 2.32 11.27
N GLN A 119 7.45 1.17 10.68
CA GLN A 119 7.73 1.09 9.24
C GLN A 119 6.45 1.19 8.41
N SER A 120 6.51 1.96 7.32
CA SER A 120 5.43 2.07 6.34
C SER A 120 5.37 0.87 5.40
N PHE A 121 4.25 0.69 4.71
CA PHE A 121 4.13 -0.27 3.62
C PHE A 121 5.31 -0.25 2.63
N GLY A 122 5.78 0.96 2.28
CA GLY A 122 6.88 1.15 1.34
C GLY A 122 8.20 0.52 1.78
N PHE A 123 8.46 0.43 3.08
CA PHE A 123 9.63 -0.30 3.60
C PHE A 123 9.57 -1.78 3.22
N TRP A 124 8.42 -2.41 3.46
CA TRP A 124 8.21 -3.85 3.23
C TRP A 124 8.20 -4.20 1.76
N THR A 125 7.56 -3.39 0.91
CA THR A 125 7.59 -3.61 -0.55
C THR A 125 8.99 -3.41 -1.11
N SER A 126 9.78 -2.49 -0.56
CA SER A 126 11.15 -2.24 -1.05
C SER A 126 12.12 -3.40 -0.81
N LEU A 127 11.80 -4.38 0.04
CA LEU A 127 12.58 -5.62 0.13
C LEU A 127 12.54 -6.45 -1.17
N PHE A 128 11.52 -6.23 -2.03
CA PHE A 128 11.37 -6.86 -3.34
C PHE A 128 12.06 -6.10 -4.48
N ASP A 129 12.62 -4.92 -4.20
CA ASP A 129 13.45 -4.19 -5.14
C ASP A 129 14.75 -4.96 -5.41
N THR A 130 15.17 -5.01 -6.68
CA THR A 130 16.27 -5.87 -7.14
C THR A 130 17.53 -5.78 -6.27
N HIS A 131 17.90 -4.56 -5.84
CA HIS A 131 19.09 -4.34 -5.03
C HIS A 131 18.96 -4.83 -3.59
N HIS A 132 17.79 -4.68 -2.95
CA HIS A 132 17.58 -5.20 -1.59
C HIS A 132 17.37 -6.71 -1.63
N TYR A 133 16.54 -7.19 -2.55
CA TYR A 133 16.22 -8.60 -2.73
C TYR A 133 17.47 -9.45 -2.88
N ARG A 134 18.44 -9.01 -3.72
CA ARG A 134 19.71 -9.71 -3.90
C ARG A 134 20.56 -9.76 -2.63
N LEU A 135 20.59 -8.67 -1.85
CA LEU A 135 21.42 -8.59 -0.64
C LEU A 135 20.92 -9.48 0.50
N ILE A 136 19.64 -9.83 0.52
CA ILE A 136 19.02 -10.74 1.51
C ILE A 136 18.77 -12.15 0.95
N GLY A 137 19.50 -12.53 -0.10
CA GLY A 137 19.40 -13.86 -0.72
C GLY A 137 18.03 -14.19 -1.33
N GLY A 138 17.20 -13.18 -1.58
CA GLY A 138 15.85 -13.34 -2.12
C GLY A 138 14.82 -13.92 -1.16
N VAL A 139 15.12 -13.99 0.15
CA VAL A 139 14.30 -14.74 1.12
C VAL A 139 12.83 -14.30 1.18
N VAL A 140 12.53 -13.03 0.90
CA VAL A 140 11.16 -12.49 0.95
C VAL A 140 10.21 -13.08 -0.09
N ILE A 141 10.70 -13.81 -1.10
CA ILE A 141 9.82 -14.54 -2.02
C ILE A 141 9.05 -15.66 -1.30
N HIS A 142 9.60 -16.19 -0.21
CA HIS A 142 8.98 -17.24 0.60
C HIS A 142 7.83 -16.73 1.48
N CYS A 143 7.57 -15.41 1.50
CA CYS A 143 6.33 -14.87 2.05
C CYS A 143 5.10 -15.39 1.30
N PHE A 144 5.26 -15.71 0.01
CA PHE A 144 4.18 -16.16 -0.88
C PHE A 144 4.31 -17.66 -1.14
N LYS A 145 4.16 -18.46 -0.07
CA LYS A 145 4.36 -19.93 -0.09
C LYS A 145 3.45 -20.68 -1.07
N HIS A 146 2.28 -20.14 -1.40
CA HIS A 146 1.28 -20.75 -2.27
C HIS A 146 1.23 -20.12 -3.68
N LYS A 147 2.17 -19.26 -4.04
CA LYS A 147 2.20 -18.67 -5.38
C LYS A 147 2.38 -19.74 -6.49
N PRO A 148 1.76 -19.60 -7.66
CA PRO A 148 1.98 -20.50 -8.79
C PRO A 148 3.43 -20.56 -9.27
N THR A 149 3.75 -21.67 -9.95
CA THR A 149 4.99 -21.80 -10.73
C THR A 149 5.04 -20.70 -11.81
N GLY A 150 6.19 -20.02 -11.94
CA GLY A 150 6.36 -18.89 -12.88
C GLY A 150 6.22 -17.50 -12.26
N ILE A 151 5.58 -17.38 -11.08
CA ILE A 151 5.58 -16.11 -10.33
C ILE A 151 6.98 -15.85 -9.76
N ASN A 152 7.66 -14.86 -10.33
CA ASN A 152 8.99 -14.42 -9.93
C ASN A 152 8.95 -13.09 -9.16
N ARG A 153 10.11 -12.68 -8.61
CA ARG A 153 10.27 -11.40 -7.89
C ARG A 153 9.77 -10.19 -8.69
N SER A 154 9.96 -10.15 -10.00
CA SER A 154 9.54 -9.01 -10.82
C SER A 154 8.03 -8.82 -10.81
N ILE A 155 7.29 -9.91 -10.97
CA ILE A 155 5.83 -9.90 -10.95
C ILE A 155 5.33 -9.50 -9.56
N LEU A 156 5.91 -10.07 -8.50
CA LEU A 156 5.58 -9.70 -7.12
C LEU A 156 5.84 -8.22 -6.84
N ASN A 157 7.02 -7.72 -7.23
CA ASN A 157 7.36 -6.31 -7.03
C ASN A 157 6.41 -5.38 -7.80
N GLN A 158 6.02 -5.74 -9.02
CA GLN A 158 5.07 -4.97 -9.81
C GLN A 158 3.70 -4.88 -9.11
N LYS A 159 3.12 -6.00 -8.68
CA LYS A 159 1.83 -6.03 -7.96
C LYS A 159 1.90 -5.24 -6.65
N LEU A 160 2.94 -5.47 -5.85
CA LEU A 160 3.15 -4.75 -4.59
C LEU A 160 3.28 -3.24 -4.80
N ASN A 161 3.96 -2.79 -5.86
CA ASN A 161 4.08 -1.36 -6.17
C ASN A 161 2.77 -0.76 -6.64
N ARG A 162 1.99 -1.46 -7.48
CA ARG A 162 0.64 -1.04 -7.89
C ARG A 162 -0.28 -0.84 -6.67
N ILE A 163 -0.29 -1.80 -5.75
CA ILE A 163 -1.04 -1.72 -4.49
C ILE A 163 -0.53 -0.54 -3.64
N ARG A 164 0.79 -0.35 -3.53
CA ARG A 164 1.39 0.76 -2.77
C ARG A 164 0.97 2.12 -3.31
N GLU A 165 1.02 2.30 -4.62
CA GLU A 165 0.62 3.54 -5.29
C GLU A 165 -0.89 3.79 -5.12
N PHE A 166 -1.72 2.78 -5.31
CA PHE A 166 -3.16 2.89 -5.07
C PHE A 166 -3.48 3.25 -3.62
N ARG A 167 -2.84 2.56 -2.67
CA ARG A 167 -2.95 2.84 -1.24
C ARG A 167 -2.56 4.27 -0.89
N ASN A 168 -1.47 4.78 -1.49
CA ASN A 168 -1.07 6.18 -1.32
C ASN A 168 -2.15 7.13 -1.85
N ARG A 169 -2.75 6.85 -3.01
CA ARG A 169 -3.87 7.66 -3.54
C ARG A 169 -5.04 7.71 -2.57
N VAL A 170 -5.45 6.56 -2.02
CA VAL A 170 -6.52 6.48 -1.01
C VAL A 170 -6.19 7.33 0.23
N TYR A 171 -4.98 7.18 0.80
CA TYR A 171 -4.59 7.93 2.00
C TYR A 171 -4.36 9.43 1.78
N HIS A 172 -4.01 9.84 0.56
CA HIS A 172 -3.85 11.25 0.20
C HIS A 172 -5.13 11.89 -0.33
N ASN A 173 -6.26 11.18 -0.27
CA ASN A 173 -7.57 11.61 -0.78
C ASN A 173 -7.52 11.98 -2.28
N GLU A 174 -6.69 11.27 -3.04
CA GLU A 174 -6.66 11.39 -4.49
C GLU A 174 -7.81 10.61 -5.13
N PRO A 175 -8.30 11.04 -6.30
CA PRO A 175 -9.33 10.29 -7.02
C PRO A 175 -8.83 8.90 -7.43
N ILE A 176 -9.67 7.88 -7.32
CA ILE A 176 -9.42 6.49 -7.73
C ILE A 176 -10.40 5.99 -8.80
N CYS A 177 -11.34 6.83 -9.23
CA CYS A 177 -12.44 6.50 -10.15
C CYS A 177 -12.22 7.03 -11.59
N PHE A 178 -10.98 7.09 -12.07
CA PHE A 178 -10.69 7.66 -13.39
C PHE A 178 -9.65 6.89 -14.19
N ARG A 179 -9.90 6.80 -15.51
CA ARG A 179 -8.92 6.48 -16.55
C ARG A 179 -8.85 7.64 -17.54
N GLY A 180 -7.76 8.41 -17.50
CA GLY A 180 -7.71 9.71 -18.18
C GLY A 180 -8.83 10.64 -17.65
N ASN A 181 -9.69 11.13 -18.54
CA ASN A 181 -10.84 11.96 -18.18
C ASN A 181 -12.16 11.19 -18.06
N LEU A 182 -12.15 9.87 -18.26
CA LEU A 182 -13.34 9.02 -18.17
C LEU A 182 -13.52 8.49 -16.75
N ILE A 183 -14.77 8.41 -16.30
CA ILE A 183 -15.16 7.75 -15.06
C ILE A 183 -14.93 6.25 -15.25
N ASP A 184 -14.03 5.67 -14.44
CA ASP A 184 -13.61 4.29 -14.60
C ASP A 184 -13.10 3.75 -13.24
N PHE A 185 -13.67 2.63 -12.80
CA PHE A 185 -13.28 1.95 -11.56
C PHE A 185 -12.45 0.68 -11.79
N THR A 186 -12.16 0.32 -13.03
CA THR A 186 -11.44 -0.92 -13.39
C THR A 186 -10.10 -1.02 -12.68
N TYR A 187 -9.35 0.08 -12.57
CA TYR A 187 -8.09 0.05 -11.82
C TYR A 187 -8.29 -0.24 -10.33
N ALA A 188 -9.39 0.21 -9.72
CA ALA A 188 -9.69 -0.12 -8.33
C ALA A 188 -10.11 -1.59 -8.19
N GLU A 189 -10.90 -2.11 -9.15
CA GLU A 189 -11.29 -3.52 -9.24
C GLU A 189 -10.05 -4.42 -9.40
N ASP A 190 -9.15 -4.11 -10.32
CA ASP A 190 -7.88 -4.82 -10.52
C ASP A 190 -7.03 -4.85 -9.23
N ILE A 191 -6.97 -3.74 -8.49
CA ILE A 191 -6.18 -3.68 -7.24
C ILE A 191 -6.80 -4.55 -6.16
N LYS A 192 -8.14 -4.59 -6.06
CA LYS A 192 -8.85 -5.53 -5.17
C LYS A 192 -8.42 -6.96 -5.52
N ASP A 193 -8.51 -7.33 -6.79
CA ASP A 193 -8.17 -8.68 -7.25
C ASP A 193 -6.69 -9.03 -6.99
N GLU A 194 -5.76 -8.10 -7.23
CA GLU A 194 -4.34 -8.28 -6.90
C GLU A 194 -4.10 -8.46 -5.40
N ILE A 195 -4.84 -7.77 -4.53
CA ILE A 195 -4.74 -7.97 -3.08
C ILE A 195 -5.20 -9.38 -2.70
N TYR A 196 -6.37 -9.83 -3.18
CA TYR A 196 -6.88 -11.18 -2.88
C TYR A 196 -5.97 -12.27 -3.43
N GLU A 197 -5.43 -12.09 -4.63
CA GLU A 197 -4.45 -13.00 -5.21
C GLU A 197 -3.21 -13.11 -4.31
N LEU A 198 -2.60 -11.99 -3.93
CA LEU A 198 -1.43 -11.98 -3.06
C LEU A 198 -1.72 -12.55 -1.66
N LEU A 199 -2.90 -12.28 -1.09
CA LEU A 199 -3.34 -12.88 0.17
C LEU A 199 -3.41 -14.40 0.05
N SER A 200 -4.03 -14.93 -1.00
CA SER A 200 -4.11 -16.38 -1.24
C SER A 200 -2.74 -17.03 -1.41
N TRP A 201 -1.77 -16.28 -1.96
CA TRP A 201 -0.39 -16.76 -2.11
C TRP A 201 0.37 -16.74 -0.79
N ILE A 202 0.03 -15.85 0.15
CA ILE A 202 0.56 -15.87 1.52
C ILE A 202 -0.07 -17.03 2.28
N ASP A 203 -1.39 -17.03 2.41
CA ASP A 203 -2.19 -18.06 3.08
C ASP A 203 -3.68 -17.87 2.73
N ALA A 204 -4.36 -18.95 2.32
CA ALA A 204 -5.77 -18.90 1.91
C ALA A 204 -6.70 -18.37 3.02
N ASP A 205 -6.37 -18.62 4.29
CA ASP A 205 -7.20 -18.16 5.41
C ASP A 205 -7.19 -16.62 5.55
N LEU A 206 -6.14 -15.95 5.08
CA LEU A 206 -6.08 -14.48 5.11
C LEU A 206 -7.06 -13.85 4.12
N ALA A 207 -7.26 -14.46 2.96
CA ALA A 207 -8.26 -14.01 1.99
C ALA A 207 -9.67 -14.14 2.59
N ASN A 208 -9.99 -15.28 3.20
CA ASN A 208 -11.27 -15.53 3.88
C ASN A 208 -11.50 -14.54 5.04
N TYR A 209 -10.48 -14.24 5.83
CA TYR A 209 -10.59 -13.27 6.92
C TYR A 209 -10.86 -11.85 6.43
N VAL A 210 -10.24 -11.45 5.32
CA VAL A 210 -10.40 -10.10 4.72
C VAL A 210 -11.78 -9.91 4.11
N GLU A 211 -12.38 -10.97 3.55
CA GLU A 211 -13.69 -10.93 2.90
C GLU A 211 -14.79 -10.37 3.81
N TYR A 212 -14.74 -10.63 5.11
CA TYR A 212 -15.68 -10.08 6.10
C TYR A 212 -15.80 -8.53 6.04
N PHE A 213 -14.72 -7.85 5.67
CA PHE A 213 -14.67 -6.38 5.60
C PHE A 213 -14.90 -5.83 4.19
N ASP A 214 -15.04 -6.68 3.19
CA ASP A 214 -15.10 -6.27 1.79
C ASP A 214 -16.48 -5.75 1.40
N ALA A 215 -16.54 -4.45 1.15
CA ALA A 215 -17.71 -3.78 0.59
C ALA A 215 -17.42 -3.11 -0.76
N ILE A 216 -16.25 -3.35 -1.35
CA ILE A 216 -15.72 -2.56 -2.48
C ILE A 216 -16.64 -2.67 -3.68
N GLU A 217 -16.99 -3.88 -4.08
CA GLU A 217 -17.80 -4.14 -5.27
C GLU A 217 -19.19 -3.49 -5.16
N ASN A 218 -19.83 -3.60 -3.99
CA ASN A 218 -21.08 -2.92 -3.70
C ASN A 218 -20.94 -1.40 -3.85
N LYS A 219 -19.88 -0.79 -3.28
CA LYS A 219 -19.66 0.67 -3.41
C LYS A 219 -19.39 1.10 -4.85
N ILE A 220 -18.65 0.30 -5.61
CA ILE A 220 -18.38 0.57 -7.03
C ILE A 220 -19.67 0.47 -7.84
N ASN A 221 -20.50 -0.55 -7.62
CA ASN A 221 -21.77 -0.71 -8.32
C ASN A 221 -22.74 0.45 -8.04
N ILE A 222 -22.81 0.92 -6.79
CA ILE A 222 -23.57 2.13 -6.46
C ILE A 222 -23.00 3.35 -7.19
N ALA A 223 -21.67 3.48 -7.29
CA ALA A 223 -21.02 4.61 -7.94
C ALA A 223 -21.22 4.62 -9.47
N LYS A 224 -21.26 3.45 -10.12
CA LYS A 224 -21.50 3.28 -11.57
C LYS A 224 -22.93 3.68 -11.98
N ASN A 225 -23.88 3.68 -11.06
CA ASN A 225 -25.30 3.99 -11.31
C ASN A 225 -25.69 5.48 -11.05
N LEU A 226 -24.72 6.39 -10.94
CA LEU A 226 -24.93 7.83 -10.67
C LEU A 226 -25.02 8.70 -11.93
#